data_AF-A7T956-F1
#
_entry.id   AF-A7T956-F1
#
_cell.length_a   1.000
_cell.length_b   1.000
_cell.length_c   1.000
_cell.angle_alpha   90.00
_cell.angle_beta   90.00
_cell.angle_gamma   90.00
#
_symmetry.space_group_name_H-M   'P 1'
#
loop_
_entity.id
_entity.type
_entity.pdbx_description
1 polymer ?
#
loop_
_entity_poly.entity_id
_entity_poly.type
_entity_poly.pdbx_seq_one_letter_code
_entity_poly.pdbx_strand_id
1 'polypeptide(L)'
;AKVTLHLHPMPPGKESGPSVSSPYSYIRFSFKQGGHSELRSRGVGGIVGIERKLEQQSKQTDDNINKAFKDLDALMEKAKEMVEIADKVASKLEEKKGSITEDETVMFKSYLLSMGIDNPVTRDTVGTGANYHNELAKELGKFLDAIIKDEGGMMALSDVYCRFNRARGMELVSPEDLVNASQQFEKLRIPLRLRRFESGVLVVQSISHSDEEVVISTKKAVSAVVCSVMVTFL
;
A
#
# COMPACT_ATOMS: atom_id res chain seq x y z
N ALA A 1 1.63 10.83 -53.62
CA ALA A 1 1.96 10.91 -55.05
C ALA A 1 3.45 11.14 -55.20
N LYS A 2 4.12 10.52 -56.18
CA LYS A 2 5.53 10.76 -56.50
C LYS A 2 5.57 11.52 -57.83
N VAL A 3 6.08 12.75 -57.81
CA VAL A 3 6.35 13.52 -59.03
C VAL A 3 7.80 13.24 -59.40
N THR A 4 8.03 12.51 -60.48
CA THR A 4 9.38 12.22 -60.99
C THR A 4 9.64 13.13 -62.19
N LEU A 5 10.72 13.91 -62.12
CA LEU A 5 11.15 14.79 -63.19
C LEU A 5 12.41 14.21 -63.84
N HIS A 6 12.39 14.08 -65.16
CA HIS A 6 13.56 13.69 -65.94
C HIS A 6 14.07 14.93 -66.67
N LEU A 7 15.23 15.43 -66.24
CA LEU A 7 15.94 16.51 -66.92
C LEU A 7 16.93 15.88 -67.89
N HIS A 8 16.89 16.32 -69.15
CA HIS A 8 17.83 15.89 -70.18
C HIS A 8 18.67 17.10 -70.63
N PRO A 9 19.95 16.88 -70.99
CA PRO A 9 20.78 17.92 -71.60
C PRO A 9 20.19 18.36 -72.94
N MET A 10 20.46 19.63 -73.31
CA MET A 10 19.93 20.23 -74.53
C MET A 10 20.45 19.49 -75.78
N PRO A 11 19.58 19.04 -76.71
CA PRO A 11 20.02 18.42 -77.96
C PRO A 11 20.72 19.42 -78.89
N PRO A 12 21.72 19.01 -79.69
CA PRO A 12 22.42 19.90 -80.61
C PRO A 12 21.49 20.39 -81.73
N GLY A 13 21.40 21.72 -81.91
CA GLY A 13 20.65 22.35 -83.01
C GLY A 13 19.29 22.98 -82.65
N LYS A 14 18.89 22.99 -81.37
CA LYS A 14 17.66 23.65 -80.93
C LYS A 14 17.92 25.13 -80.59
N GLU A 15 17.11 26.04 -81.12
CA GLU A 15 17.18 27.46 -80.72
C GLU A 15 16.94 27.64 -79.22
N SER A 16 17.68 28.57 -78.62
CA SER A 16 17.62 28.84 -77.18
C SER A 16 16.23 29.33 -76.79
N GLY A 17 15.61 28.67 -75.81
CA GLY A 17 14.33 29.13 -75.27
C GLY A 17 14.46 30.53 -74.63
N PRO A 18 13.33 31.17 -74.27
CA PRO A 18 13.30 32.55 -73.77
C PRO A 18 14.13 32.79 -72.49
N SER A 19 14.56 31.73 -71.79
CA SER A 19 15.54 31.81 -70.71
C SER A 19 16.38 30.54 -70.68
N VAL A 20 17.70 30.70 -70.74
CA VAL A 20 18.69 29.60 -70.73
C VAL A 20 19.33 29.37 -69.36
N SER A 21 19.10 30.28 -68.40
CA SER A 21 19.58 30.18 -67.03
C SER A 21 18.61 30.85 -66.06
N SER A 22 18.66 30.43 -64.80
CA SER A 22 17.87 31.01 -63.70
C SER A 22 18.81 31.32 -62.54
N PRO A 23 18.64 32.45 -61.84
CA PRO A 23 19.39 32.74 -60.61
C PRO A 23 18.93 31.87 -59.43
N TYR A 24 17.83 31.13 -59.58
CA TYR A 24 17.30 30.24 -58.54
C TYR A 24 17.74 28.79 -58.77
N SER A 25 18.15 28.13 -57.69
CA SER A 25 18.53 26.71 -57.66
C SER A 25 17.35 25.75 -57.50
N TYR A 26 16.12 26.27 -57.50
CA TYR A 26 14.90 25.48 -57.30
C TYR A 26 13.89 25.72 -58.42
N ILE A 27 13.06 24.69 -58.68
CA ILE A 27 11.92 24.77 -59.58
C ILE A 27 10.65 24.78 -58.73
N ARG A 28 9.84 25.84 -58.84
CA ARG A 28 8.57 25.95 -58.11
C ARG A 28 7.42 25.50 -59.01
N PHE A 29 6.71 24.47 -58.58
CA PHE A 29 5.44 24.07 -59.19
C PHE A 29 4.29 24.84 -58.56
N SER A 30 3.36 25.34 -59.39
CA SER A 30 2.12 25.97 -58.94
C SER A 30 0.95 25.34 -59.66
N PHE A 31 0.07 24.67 -58.94
CA PHE A 31 -1.11 24.02 -59.49
C PHE A 31 -2.33 24.89 -59.20
N LYS A 32 -3.05 25.32 -60.23
CA LYS A 32 -4.26 26.15 -60.08
C LYS A 32 -5.48 25.33 -59.61
N GLN A 33 -5.46 24.01 -59.77
CA GLN A 33 -6.49 23.10 -59.29
C GLN A 33 -5.91 21.68 -59.11
N GLY A 34 -6.37 20.93 -58.09
CA GLY A 34 -6.05 19.50 -57.90
C GLY A 34 -4.88 19.16 -56.95
N GLY A 35 -4.18 20.12 -56.35
CA GLY A 35 -3.01 19.84 -55.48
C GLY A 35 -3.31 19.59 -53.99
N HIS A 36 -4.48 20.00 -53.48
CA HIS A 36 -4.77 19.99 -52.04
C HIS A 36 -5.44 18.70 -51.53
N SER A 37 -6.19 17.99 -52.38
CA SER A 37 -6.98 16.82 -52.00
C SER A 37 -6.17 15.52 -52.02
N GLU A 38 -5.25 15.33 -52.97
CA GLU A 38 -4.50 14.06 -53.10
C GLU A 38 -3.20 13.99 -52.31
N LEU A 39 -2.67 15.11 -51.81
CA LEU A 39 -1.49 15.11 -50.94
C LEU A 39 -1.84 14.85 -49.45
N ARG A 40 -3.11 15.03 -49.06
CA ARG A 40 -3.58 14.86 -47.67
C ARG A 40 -4.00 13.43 -47.31
N SER A 41 -4.06 12.52 -48.27
CA SER A 41 -4.56 11.14 -48.05
C SER A 41 -3.54 10.21 -47.34
N ARG A 42 -2.32 10.67 -47.03
CA ARG A 42 -1.29 9.83 -46.38
C ARG A 42 -0.58 10.49 -45.19
N GLY A 43 -1.33 11.14 -44.31
CA GLY A 43 -0.74 11.77 -43.12
C GLY A 43 -1.74 12.05 -42.00
N VAL A 44 -2.33 11.00 -41.42
CA VAL A 44 -2.85 11.08 -40.05
C VAL A 44 -1.65 11.08 -39.11
N GLY A 45 -1.00 12.24 -38.95
CA GLY A 45 0.23 12.38 -38.18
C GLY A 45 0.55 13.86 -37.93
N GLY A 46 0.05 14.37 -36.81
CA GLY A 46 0.23 15.74 -36.34
C GLY A 46 -0.47 15.93 -34.98
N ILE A 47 -0.42 17.13 -34.39
CA ILE A 47 -0.98 17.46 -33.06
C ILE A 47 -2.43 16.97 -32.90
N VAL A 48 -3.26 17.13 -33.94
CA VAL A 48 -4.67 16.68 -33.97
C VAL A 48 -4.81 15.15 -33.84
N GLY A 49 -3.83 14.38 -34.32
CA GLY A 49 -3.82 12.92 -34.15
C GLY A 49 -3.44 12.47 -32.74
N ILE A 50 -2.56 13.24 -32.07
CA ILE A 50 -2.21 13.02 -30.66
C ILE A 50 -3.39 13.40 -29.77
N GLU A 51 -4.04 14.54 -30.03
CA GLU A 51 -5.22 15.01 -29.32
C GLU A 51 -6.37 14.00 -29.40
N ARG A 52 -6.68 13.49 -30.60
CA ARG A 52 -7.68 12.42 -30.75
C ARG A 52 -7.29 11.13 -30.02
N LYS A 53 -6.01 10.75 -30.04
CA LYS A 53 -5.55 9.55 -29.33
C LYS A 53 -5.64 9.73 -27.81
N LEU A 54 -5.33 10.92 -27.29
CA LEU A 54 -5.42 11.26 -25.88
C LEU A 54 -6.88 11.30 -25.42
N GLU A 55 -7.77 11.92 -26.20
CA GLU A 55 -9.21 11.92 -25.91
C GLU A 55 -9.81 10.52 -25.96
N GLN A 56 -9.40 9.70 -26.93
CA GLN A 56 -9.88 8.32 -27.05
C GLN A 56 -9.35 7.44 -25.91
N GLN A 57 -8.10 7.63 -25.47
CA GLN A 57 -7.55 6.97 -24.28
C GLN A 57 -8.21 7.45 -22.99
N SER A 58 -8.55 8.73 -22.87
CA SER A 58 -9.31 9.27 -21.74
C SER A 58 -10.69 8.62 -21.68
N LYS A 59 -11.44 8.61 -22.78
CA LYS A 59 -12.76 7.95 -22.86
C LYS A 59 -12.69 6.47 -22.51
N GLN A 60 -11.69 5.75 -23.04
CA GLN A 60 -11.52 4.33 -22.72
C GLN A 60 -11.17 4.11 -21.24
N THR A 61 -10.36 4.99 -20.65
CA THR A 61 -10.06 4.97 -19.21
C THR A 61 -11.31 5.27 -18.39
N ASP A 62 -12.10 6.27 -18.76
CA ASP A 62 -13.35 6.64 -18.09
C ASP A 62 -14.39 5.51 -18.16
N ASP A 63 -14.54 4.87 -19.32
CA ASP A 63 -15.44 3.72 -19.50
C ASP A 63 -15.00 2.53 -18.64
N ASN A 64 -13.68 2.26 -18.58
CA ASN A 64 -13.14 1.22 -17.73
C ASN A 64 -13.34 1.52 -16.23
N ILE A 65 -13.15 2.77 -15.81
CA ILE A 65 -13.40 3.22 -14.44
C ILE A 65 -14.89 3.08 -14.09
N ASN A 66 -15.78 3.53 -14.96
CA ASN A 66 -17.23 3.43 -14.76
C ASN A 66 -17.69 1.97 -14.68
N LYS A 67 -17.09 1.08 -15.47
CA LYS A 67 -17.36 -0.35 -15.37
C LYS A 67 -16.89 -0.91 -14.03
N ALA A 68 -15.68 -0.56 -13.59
CA ALA A 68 -15.15 -1.00 -12.29
C ALA A 68 -16.01 -0.51 -11.12
N PHE A 69 -16.55 0.72 -11.16
CA PHE A 69 -17.47 1.21 -10.13
C PHE A 69 -18.80 0.46 -10.11
N LYS A 70 -19.38 0.15 -11.26
CA LYS A 70 -20.61 -0.68 -11.32
C LYS A 70 -20.39 -2.08 -10.77
N ASP A 71 -19.23 -2.68 -11.07
CA ASP A 71 -18.88 -3.99 -10.52
C ASP A 71 -18.65 -3.92 -9.00
N LEU A 72 -18.07 -2.82 -8.50
CA LEU A 72 -17.95 -2.55 -7.07
C LEU A 72 -19.33 -2.41 -6.42
N ASP A 73 -20.26 -1.65 -7.01
CA ASP A 73 -21.62 -1.48 -6.46
C ASP A 73 -22.36 -2.81 -6.35
N ALA A 74 -22.26 -3.65 -7.39
CA ALA A 74 -22.82 -5.00 -7.36
C ALA A 74 -22.18 -5.88 -6.28
N LEU A 75 -20.86 -5.76 -6.09
CA LEU A 75 -20.15 -6.44 -5.00
C LEU A 75 -20.61 -5.94 -3.61
N MET A 76 -20.80 -4.64 -3.45
CA MET A 76 -21.28 -4.02 -2.20
C MET A 76 -22.71 -4.45 -1.87
N GLU A 77 -23.58 -4.60 -2.87
CA GLU A 77 -24.94 -5.13 -2.68
C GLU A 77 -24.91 -6.56 -2.13
N LYS A 78 -24.01 -7.41 -2.63
CA LYS A 78 -23.80 -8.76 -2.11
C LYS A 78 -23.18 -8.81 -0.73
N ALA A 79 -22.23 -7.93 -0.46
CA ALA A 79 -21.67 -7.78 0.88
C ALA A 79 -22.76 -7.37 1.87
N LYS A 80 -23.65 -6.43 1.50
CA LYS A 80 -24.75 -5.97 2.36
C LYS A 80 -25.71 -7.09 2.76
N GLU A 81 -26.12 -7.95 1.82
CA GLU A 81 -26.94 -9.13 2.12
C GLU A 81 -26.27 -10.01 3.19
N MET A 82 -24.95 -10.21 3.08
CA MET A 82 -24.16 -11.01 4.02
C MET A 82 -24.06 -10.36 5.41
N VAL A 83 -23.87 -9.04 5.49
CA VAL A 83 -23.85 -8.29 6.76
C VAL A 83 -25.22 -8.37 7.46
N GLU A 84 -26.32 -8.17 6.74
CA GLU A 84 -27.66 -8.25 7.33
C GLU A 84 -27.97 -9.64 7.90
N ILE A 85 -27.48 -10.70 7.26
CA ILE A 85 -27.60 -12.07 7.78
C ILE A 85 -26.76 -12.23 9.04
N ALA A 86 -25.51 -11.75 9.03
CA ALA A 86 -24.62 -11.77 10.18
C ALA A 86 -25.25 -11.09 11.41
N ASP A 87 -25.84 -9.90 11.25
CA ASP A 87 -26.51 -9.17 12.32
C ASP A 87 -27.72 -9.92 12.90
N LYS A 88 -28.53 -10.53 12.03
CA LYS A 88 -29.68 -11.35 12.46
C LYS A 88 -29.23 -12.58 13.25
N VAL A 89 -28.13 -13.21 12.85
CA VAL A 89 -27.57 -14.37 13.55
C VAL A 89 -26.96 -13.94 14.89
N ALA A 90 -26.21 -12.84 14.92
CA ALA A 90 -25.65 -12.28 16.15
C ALA A 90 -26.76 -11.95 17.16
N SER A 91 -27.84 -11.28 16.74
CA SER A 91 -28.98 -10.94 17.60
C SER A 91 -29.66 -12.19 18.18
N LYS A 92 -29.88 -13.23 17.35
CA LYS A 92 -30.46 -14.51 17.81
C LYS A 92 -29.56 -15.27 18.78
N LEU A 93 -28.24 -15.12 18.64
CA LEU A 93 -27.26 -15.72 19.53
C LEU A 93 -27.27 -15.04 20.91
N GLU A 94 -27.56 -13.74 20.97
CA GLU A 94 -27.73 -13.02 22.23
C GLU A 94 -29.02 -13.38 22.97
N GLU A 95 -30.13 -13.52 22.24
CA GLU A 95 -31.44 -13.89 22.81
C GLU A 95 -31.47 -15.30 23.41
N LYS A 96 -30.63 -16.21 22.91
CA LYS A 96 -30.55 -17.62 23.33
C LYS A 96 -29.34 -17.96 24.20
N LYS A 97 -28.81 -16.99 24.96
CA LYS A 97 -27.71 -17.20 25.93
C LYS A 97 -28.04 -18.35 26.89
N GLY A 98 -27.52 -19.54 26.61
CA GLY A 98 -27.67 -20.75 27.44
C GLY A 98 -28.00 -22.05 26.69
N SER A 99 -28.44 -22.01 25.43
CA SER A 99 -28.83 -23.23 24.69
C SER A 99 -27.91 -23.60 23.51
N ILE A 100 -26.82 -22.87 23.30
CA ILE A 100 -25.95 -22.99 22.12
C ILE A 100 -24.54 -23.34 22.59
N THR A 101 -23.92 -24.32 21.93
CA THR A 101 -22.57 -24.79 22.25
C THR A 101 -21.56 -23.66 22.07
N GLU A 102 -20.65 -23.48 23.02
CA GLU A 102 -19.62 -22.42 22.97
C GLU A 102 -18.80 -22.46 21.68
N ASP A 103 -18.58 -23.65 21.11
CA ASP A 103 -17.79 -23.89 19.91
C ASP A 103 -18.41 -23.27 18.63
N GLU A 104 -19.74 -23.36 18.47
CA GLU A 104 -20.45 -22.74 17.33
C GLU A 104 -20.39 -21.21 17.39
N THR A 105 -20.45 -20.67 18.62
CA THR A 105 -20.29 -19.23 18.86
C THR A 105 -18.87 -18.75 18.53
N VAL A 106 -17.86 -19.56 18.87
CA VAL A 106 -16.45 -19.28 18.57
C VAL A 106 -16.24 -19.28 17.05
N MET A 107 -16.70 -20.31 16.34
CA MET A 107 -16.59 -20.41 14.88
C MET A 107 -17.25 -19.22 14.18
N PHE A 108 -18.49 -18.87 14.55
CA PHE A 108 -19.22 -17.76 13.92
C PHE A 108 -18.48 -16.42 14.11
N LYS A 109 -17.96 -16.16 15.31
CA LYS A 109 -17.16 -14.95 15.58
C LYS A 109 -15.85 -14.89 14.76
N SER A 110 -15.20 -16.03 14.50
CA SER A 110 -13.99 -16.06 13.65
C SER A 110 -14.31 -15.66 12.21
N TYR A 111 -15.48 -16.07 11.74
CA TYR A 111 -15.97 -15.73 10.41
C TYR A 111 -16.27 -14.24 10.28
N LEU A 112 -16.91 -13.60 11.28
CA LEU A 112 -17.16 -12.16 11.30
C LEU A 112 -15.87 -11.33 11.26
N LEU A 113 -14.89 -11.71 12.08
CA LEU A 113 -13.58 -11.05 12.11
C LEU A 113 -12.86 -11.19 10.77
N SER A 114 -12.95 -12.36 10.13
CA SER A 114 -12.32 -12.63 8.83
C SER A 114 -12.97 -11.84 7.70
N MET A 115 -14.26 -11.50 7.84
CA MET A 115 -15.00 -10.65 6.89
C MET A 115 -14.80 -9.16 7.16
N GLY A 116 -14.14 -8.76 8.26
CA GLY A 116 -13.97 -7.36 8.64
C GLY A 116 -15.28 -6.69 9.09
N ILE A 117 -16.25 -7.49 9.54
CA ILE A 117 -17.50 -6.96 10.11
C ILE A 117 -17.26 -6.68 11.59
N ASP A 118 -17.24 -5.40 11.97
CA ASP A 118 -17.20 -4.98 13.36
C ASP A 118 -18.46 -5.48 14.07
N ASN A 119 -18.26 -6.40 15.00
CA ASN A 119 -19.37 -7.01 15.73
C ASN A 119 -19.89 -6.02 16.80
N PRO A 120 -21.20 -5.68 16.86
CA PRO A 120 -21.77 -4.85 17.93
C PRO A 120 -21.88 -5.59 19.27
N VAL A 121 -21.29 -6.78 19.40
CA VAL A 121 -21.31 -7.59 20.63
C VAL A 121 -20.35 -6.99 21.67
N THR A 122 -20.77 -5.86 22.22
CA THR A 122 -20.24 -5.28 23.44
C THR A 122 -20.62 -6.18 24.61
N ARG A 123 -19.70 -7.05 25.01
CA ARG A 123 -19.21 -7.05 26.40
C ARG A 123 -18.07 -8.02 26.62
N ASP A 124 -17.91 -9.03 25.76
CA ASP A 124 -16.94 -10.08 26.00
C ASP A 124 -16.48 -10.72 24.67
N THR A 125 -15.38 -10.19 24.14
CA THR A 125 -14.46 -10.82 23.16
C THR A 125 -13.80 -12.10 23.72
N VAL A 126 -14.48 -12.85 24.59
CA VAL A 126 -13.87 -13.81 25.53
C VAL A 126 -13.48 -15.15 24.88
N GLY A 127 -13.87 -15.43 23.64
CA GLY A 127 -13.51 -16.69 22.97
C GLY A 127 -12.55 -16.53 21.80
N THR A 128 -13.00 -15.88 20.74
CA THR A 128 -12.36 -15.99 19.42
C THR A 128 -11.32 -14.94 19.13
N GLY A 129 -11.61 -13.67 19.49
CA GLY A 129 -10.60 -12.61 19.48
C GLY A 129 -9.48 -12.93 20.47
N ALA A 130 -9.85 -13.40 21.67
CA ALA A 130 -8.90 -13.93 22.64
C ALA A 130 -8.03 -15.05 22.06
N ASN A 131 -8.59 -16.04 21.35
CA ASN A 131 -7.80 -17.11 20.75
C ASN A 131 -6.85 -16.62 19.64
N TYR A 132 -7.32 -15.73 18.74
CA TYR A 132 -6.46 -15.13 17.73
C TYR A 132 -5.31 -14.33 18.37
N HIS A 133 -5.63 -13.44 19.32
CA HIS A 133 -4.62 -12.65 20.04
C HIS A 133 -3.70 -13.52 20.89
N ASN A 134 -4.17 -14.66 21.40
CA ASN A 134 -3.35 -15.62 22.14
C ASN A 134 -2.31 -16.31 21.24
N GLU A 135 -2.70 -16.76 20.04
CA GLU A 135 -1.76 -17.35 19.08
C GLU A 135 -0.77 -16.32 18.57
N LEU A 136 -1.26 -15.11 18.24
CA LEU A 136 -0.41 -13.98 17.86
C LEU A 136 0.58 -13.61 18.97
N ALA A 137 0.14 -13.65 20.23
CA ALA A 137 1.01 -13.39 21.38
C ALA A 137 2.13 -14.43 21.50
N LYS A 138 1.83 -15.72 21.30
CA LYS A 138 2.85 -16.78 21.30
C LYS A 138 3.87 -16.60 20.17
N GLU A 139 3.42 -16.22 18.99
CA GLU A 139 4.29 -15.95 17.85
C GLU A 139 5.19 -14.73 18.12
N LEU A 140 4.61 -13.63 18.58
CA LEU A 140 5.35 -12.43 19.00
C LEU A 140 6.38 -12.76 20.08
N GLY A 141 6.00 -13.55 21.08
CA GLY A 141 6.90 -13.97 22.15
C GLY A 141 8.13 -14.70 21.62
N LYS A 142 7.95 -15.65 20.70
CA LYS A 142 9.06 -16.38 20.07
C LYS A 142 9.94 -15.47 19.20
N PHE A 143 9.34 -14.56 18.45
CA PHE A 143 10.06 -13.63 17.59
C PHE A 143 10.88 -12.60 18.39
N LEU A 144 10.30 -12.08 19.47
CA LEU A 144 10.89 -10.99 20.25
C LEU A 144 11.87 -11.46 21.33
N ASP A 145 11.84 -12.73 21.76
CA ASP A 145 12.67 -13.21 22.88
C ASP A 145 14.17 -12.94 22.68
N ALA A 146 14.71 -13.25 21.50
CA ALA A 146 16.10 -12.98 21.17
C ALA A 146 16.37 -11.48 20.98
N ILE A 147 15.50 -10.81 20.23
CA ILE A 147 15.68 -9.40 19.84
C ILE A 147 15.69 -8.48 21.07
N ILE A 148 14.77 -8.70 22.02
CA ILE A 148 14.67 -7.88 23.22
C ILE A 148 15.86 -8.14 24.16
N LYS A 149 16.36 -9.38 24.24
CA LYS A 149 17.56 -9.69 25.03
C LYS A 149 18.80 -8.98 24.46
N ASP A 150 18.93 -8.96 23.13
CA ASP A 150 20.06 -8.31 22.46
C ASP A 150 19.98 -6.77 22.53
N GLU A 151 18.77 -6.19 22.54
CA GLU A 151 18.55 -4.73 22.59
C GLU A 151 18.48 -4.15 24.02
N GLY A 152 18.97 -4.87 25.03
CA GLY A 152 19.08 -4.36 26.39
C GLY A 152 17.84 -4.54 27.26
N GLY A 153 16.92 -5.41 26.87
CA GLY A 153 15.81 -5.89 27.71
C GLY A 153 14.48 -5.17 27.55
N MET A 154 14.40 -4.14 26.70
CA MET A 154 13.15 -3.44 26.37
C MET A 154 13.14 -2.87 24.95
N MET A 155 11.95 -2.74 24.35
CA MET A 155 11.75 -2.20 23.01
C MET A 155 10.42 -1.46 22.91
N ALA A 156 10.39 -0.30 22.24
CA ALA A 156 9.16 0.43 21.99
C ALA A 156 8.19 -0.40 21.14
N LEU A 157 6.89 -0.34 21.45
CA LEU A 157 5.88 -1.10 20.71
C LEU A 157 5.81 -0.69 19.22
N SER A 158 6.16 0.56 18.91
CA SER A 158 6.29 1.05 17.53
C SER A 158 7.39 0.33 16.75
N ASP A 159 8.52 0.05 17.40
CA ASP A 159 9.64 -0.65 16.77
C ASP A 159 9.33 -2.13 16.62
N VAL A 160 8.68 -2.72 17.62
CA VAL A 160 8.12 -4.07 17.55
C VAL A 160 7.19 -4.20 16.34
N TYR A 161 6.24 -3.27 16.18
CA TYR A 161 5.31 -3.24 15.05
C TYR A 161 6.04 -3.25 13.71
N CYS A 162 6.97 -2.32 13.53
CA CYS A 162 7.73 -2.19 12.29
C CYS A 162 8.56 -3.46 12.00
N ARG A 163 9.25 -4.00 13.00
CA ARG A 163 10.10 -5.19 12.84
C ARG A 163 9.29 -6.44 12.53
N PHE A 164 8.19 -6.64 13.24
CA PHE A 164 7.36 -7.82 13.08
C PHE A 164 6.67 -7.85 11.70
N ASN A 165 6.07 -6.73 11.30
CA ASN A 165 5.44 -6.62 9.99
C ASN A 165 6.45 -6.68 8.83
N ARG A 166 7.66 -6.14 9.03
CA ARG A 166 8.76 -6.29 8.08
C ARG A 166 9.22 -7.75 7.94
N ALA A 167 9.19 -8.54 9.01
CA ALA A 167 9.53 -9.96 8.97
C ALA A 167 8.44 -10.81 8.29
N ARG A 168 7.16 -10.42 8.41
CA ARG A 168 6.02 -11.15 7.83
C ARG A 168 5.79 -10.91 6.33
N GLY A 169 6.05 -9.70 5.83
CA GLY A 169 5.94 -9.37 4.40
C GLY A 169 4.51 -9.14 3.90
N MET A 170 3.70 -10.20 3.77
CA MET A 170 2.35 -10.10 3.17
C MET A 170 1.20 -10.20 4.18
N GLU A 171 1.36 -10.90 5.29
CA GLU A 171 0.32 -11.07 6.33
C GLU A 171 0.49 -10.07 7.48
N LEU A 172 0.33 -8.78 7.15
CA LEU A 172 0.55 -7.68 8.10
C LEU A 172 -0.44 -7.74 9.28
N VAL A 173 0.07 -7.38 10.46
CA VAL A 173 -0.73 -7.22 11.68
C VAL A 173 -1.12 -5.77 11.83
N SER A 174 -2.36 -5.53 12.27
CA SER A 174 -2.85 -4.18 12.59
C SER A 174 -2.21 -3.66 13.90
N PRO A 175 -2.10 -2.34 14.11
CA PRO A 175 -1.60 -1.80 15.37
C PRO A 175 -2.43 -2.25 16.58
N GLU A 176 -3.76 -2.38 16.41
CA GLU A 176 -4.68 -2.79 17.46
C GLU A 176 -4.48 -4.25 17.85
N ASP A 177 -4.33 -5.14 16.87
CA ASP A 177 -4.08 -6.56 17.12
C ASP A 177 -2.73 -6.80 17.80
N LEU A 178 -1.70 -6.02 17.44
CA LEU A 178 -0.40 -6.08 18.10
C LEU A 178 -0.53 -5.71 19.59
N VAL A 179 -1.28 -4.65 19.90
CA VAL A 179 -1.53 -4.22 21.29
C VAL A 179 -2.31 -5.30 22.04
N ASN A 180 -3.41 -5.79 21.47
CA ASN A 180 -4.28 -6.80 22.09
C ASN A 180 -3.55 -8.12 22.34
N ALA A 181 -2.69 -8.55 21.42
CA ALA A 181 -1.83 -9.71 21.60
C ALA A 181 -0.76 -9.47 22.66
N SER A 182 -0.11 -8.30 22.67
CA SER A 182 0.92 -7.96 23.66
C SER A 182 0.36 -7.91 25.09
N GLN A 183 -0.92 -7.59 25.27
CA GLN A 183 -1.60 -7.66 26.57
C GLN A 183 -1.79 -9.10 27.08
N GLN A 184 -1.74 -10.13 26.20
CA GLN A 184 -1.88 -11.52 26.62
C GLN A 184 -0.58 -12.13 27.14
N PHE A 185 0.57 -11.45 27.04
CA PHE A 185 1.87 -12.02 27.44
C PHE A 185 1.88 -12.52 28.89
N GLU A 186 1.34 -11.73 29.83
CA GLU A 186 1.28 -12.11 31.25
C GLU A 186 0.36 -13.30 31.48
N LYS A 187 -0.81 -13.31 30.83
CA LYS A 187 -1.78 -14.41 30.95
C LYS A 187 -1.23 -15.73 30.42
N LEU A 188 -0.47 -15.67 29.33
CA LEU A 188 0.15 -16.84 28.69
C LEU A 188 1.51 -17.21 29.27
N ARG A 189 1.99 -16.49 30.30
CA ARG A 189 3.30 -16.69 30.95
C ARG A 189 4.47 -16.65 29.96
N ILE A 190 4.37 -15.77 28.96
CA ILE A 190 5.46 -15.48 28.03
C ILE A 190 6.48 -14.61 28.78
N PRO A 191 7.81 -14.77 28.59
CA PRO A 191 8.85 -14.03 29.33
C PRO A 191 8.97 -12.54 28.96
N LEU A 192 7.87 -11.92 28.51
CA LEU A 192 7.75 -10.53 28.10
C LEU A 192 6.52 -9.91 28.78
N ARG A 193 6.51 -8.59 28.93
CA ARG A 193 5.36 -7.83 29.44
C ARG A 193 5.20 -6.52 28.68
N LEU A 194 3.95 -6.11 28.48
CA LEU A 194 3.61 -4.80 27.92
C LEU A 194 3.53 -3.79 29.05
N ARG A 195 4.36 -2.74 28.99
CA ARG A 195 4.38 -1.65 29.96
C ARG A 195 3.96 -0.34 29.30
N ARG A 196 3.24 0.49 30.06
CA ARG A 196 2.94 1.87 29.72
C ARG A 196 3.73 2.82 30.62
N PHE A 197 4.46 3.75 30.03
CA PHE A 197 5.12 4.85 30.75
C PHE A 197 4.13 5.99 31.05
N GLU A 198 4.50 6.88 31.97
CA GLU A 198 3.69 8.07 32.31
C GLU A 198 3.49 9.00 31.10
N SER A 199 4.45 9.02 30.17
CA SER A 199 4.34 9.71 28.88
C SER A 199 3.27 9.12 27.96
N GLY A 200 2.70 7.97 28.28
CA GLY A 200 1.76 7.22 27.46
C GLY A 200 2.41 6.26 26.47
N VAL A 201 3.75 6.24 26.36
CA VAL A 201 4.48 5.34 25.46
C VAL A 201 4.34 3.89 25.92
N LEU A 202 4.04 3.00 24.98
CA LEU A 202 3.97 1.56 25.18
C LEU A 202 5.29 0.89 24.80
N VAL A 203 5.77 0.01 25.67
CA VAL A 203 7.05 -0.69 25.53
C VAL A 203 6.86 -2.16 25.89
N VAL A 204 7.45 -3.04 25.10
CA VAL A 204 7.60 -4.46 25.44
C VAL A 204 8.93 -4.65 26.14
N GLN A 205 8.91 -5.23 27.33
CA GLN A 205 10.10 -5.46 28.14
C GLN A 205 10.17 -6.90 28.62
N SER A 206 11.37 -7.44 28.80
CA SER A 206 11.55 -8.74 29.43
C SER A 206 11.10 -8.69 30.90
N ILE A 207 10.61 -9.81 31.43
CA ILE A 207 10.26 -9.90 32.86
C ILE A 207 11.50 -9.77 33.73
N SER A 208 12.66 -10.23 33.25
CA SER A 208 13.95 -10.11 33.95
C SER A 208 14.51 -8.69 33.94
N HIS A 209 13.88 -7.76 33.21
CA HIS A 209 14.35 -6.38 33.10
C HIS A 209 13.79 -5.51 34.24
N SER A 210 14.68 -4.97 35.07
CA SER A 210 14.37 -4.09 36.21
C SER A 210 14.89 -2.67 35.97
N ASP A 211 14.02 -1.69 36.18
CA ASP A 211 14.36 -0.27 36.09
C ASP A 211 15.47 0.14 37.04
N GLU A 212 15.54 -0.48 38.21
CA GLU A 212 16.52 -0.15 39.24
C GLU A 212 17.94 -0.46 38.75
N GLU A 213 18.12 -1.57 38.06
CA GLU A 213 19.39 -1.97 37.44
C GLU A 213 19.78 -1.03 36.29
N VAL A 214 18.79 -0.61 35.49
CA VAL A 214 18.99 0.37 34.42
C VAL A 214 19.40 1.73 34.99
N VAL A 215 18.76 2.18 36.07
CA VAL A 215 19.10 3.44 36.73
C VAL A 215 20.51 3.39 37.31
N ILE A 216 20.91 2.29 37.95
CA ILE A 216 22.26 2.12 38.51
C ILE A 216 23.32 2.12 37.39
N SER A 217 23.11 1.33 36.34
CA SER A 217 24.04 1.27 35.20
C SER A 217 24.14 2.60 34.46
N THR A 218 23.02 3.28 34.23
CA THR A 218 22.98 4.59 33.58
C THR A 218 23.67 5.65 34.44
N LYS A 219 23.41 5.68 35.76
CA LYS A 219 24.12 6.60 36.67
C LYS A 219 25.63 6.36 36.65
N LYS A 220 26.07 5.10 36.63
CA LYS A 220 27.48 4.73 36.53
C LYS A 220 28.09 5.18 35.20
N ALA A 221 27.41 4.96 34.08
CA ALA A 221 27.85 5.38 32.75
C ALA A 221 27.94 6.90 32.62
N VAL A 222 26.91 7.63 33.06
CA VAL A 222 26.90 9.10 33.06
C VAL A 222 28.02 9.64 33.94
N SER A 223 28.23 9.08 35.14
CA SER A 223 29.31 9.50 36.03
C SER A 223 30.70 9.25 35.41
N ALA A 224 30.87 8.13 34.69
CA ALA A 224 32.11 7.83 33.97
C ALA A 224 32.37 8.80 32.81
N VAL A 225 31.32 9.17 32.06
CA VAL A 225 31.43 10.15 30.96
C VAL A 225 31.73 11.53 31.50
N VAL A 226 31.06 11.98 32.56
CA VAL A 226 31.33 13.28 33.21
C VAL A 226 32.77 13.35 33.74
N CYS A 227 33.26 12.27 34.34
CA CYS A 227 34.64 12.19 34.81
C CYS A 227 35.65 12.23 33.65
N SER A 228 35.38 11.51 32.55
CA SER A 228 36.23 11.53 31.35
C SER A 228 36.27 12.91 30.68
N VAL A 229 35.12 13.59 30.59
CA VAL A 229 35.03 14.96 30.04
C VAL A 229 35.77 15.94 30.96
N MET A 230 35.63 15.86 32.30
CA MET A 230 36.40 16.73 33.21
C MET A 230 37.91 16.51 33.10
N VAL A 231 38.38 15.28 32.90
CA VAL A 231 39.82 14.96 32.75
C VAL A 231 40.35 15.41 31.38
N THR A 232 39.51 15.55 30.35
CA THR A 232 39.94 16.00 29.01
C THR A 232 40.06 17.54 28.90
N PHE A 233 39.49 18.29 29.86
CA PHE A 233 39.53 19.76 29.90
C PHE A 233 40.47 20.34 30.99
N LEU A 234 41.25 19.49 31.67
CA LEU A 234 42.31 19.86 32.62
C LEU A 234 43.68 19.49 32.05
#